data_AF-A3SHK6-F1
#
_entry.id   AF-A3SHK6-F1
#
_cell.length_a   1.000
_cell.length_b   1.000
_cell.length_c   1.000
_cell.angle_alpha   90.00
_cell.angle_beta   90.00
_cell.angle_gamma   90.00
#
_symmetry.space_group_name_H-M   'P 1'
#
loop_
_entity.id
_entity.type
_entity.pdbx_description
1 polymer ?
#
loop_
_entity_poly.entity_id
_entity_poly.type
_entity_poly.pdbx_seq_one_letter_code
_entity_poly.pdbx_strand_id
1 'polypeptide(L)'
;MAPLPTLSADIGQLETHVHWSVFDDYPLTARIPEIGYDGVCKFFFNKFPPPKYQLRKQQRMAEFLVKDAVSLQQVTCIVVPSDGMKRTIQAQVDTSGWGTPVLEKPGCFVR
;
A
#
# COMPACT_ATOMS: atom_id res chain seq x y z
N MET A 1 23.35 -14.63 8.33
CA MET A 1 22.07 -14.98 7.68
C MET A 1 20.96 -14.16 8.34
N ALA A 2 20.01 -13.63 7.58
CA ALA A 2 18.84 -12.99 8.17
C ALA A 2 17.94 -14.07 8.80
N PRO A 3 17.34 -13.83 9.98
CA PRO A 3 16.39 -14.77 10.58
C PRO A 3 15.18 -14.97 9.67
N LEU A 4 14.55 -16.14 9.76
CA LEU A 4 13.29 -16.41 9.07
C LEU A 4 12.21 -15.45 9.60
N PRO A 5 11.33 -14.91 8.72
CA PRO A 5 10.27 -14.02 9.14
C PRO A 5 9.27 -14.78 10.02
N THR A 6 8.77 -14.09 11.05
CA THR A 6 7.64 -14.58 11.85
C THR A 6 6.35 -14.09 11.21
N LEU A 7 5.39 -14.99 11.00
CA LEU A 7 4.07 -14.64 10.48
C LEU A 7 3.15 -14.31 11.65
N SER A 8 2.41 -13.21 11.55
CA SER A 8 1.34 -12.86 12.47
C SER A 8 0.05 -12.63 11.68
N ALA A 9 -1.06 -13.11 12.24
CA ALA A 9 -2.41 -12.86 11.72
C ALA A 9 -3.09 -11.68 12.43
N ASP A 10 -2.44 -11.08 13.44
CA ASP A 10 -3.00 -9.96 14.18
C ASP A 10 -2.72 -8.63 13.46
N ILE A 11 -3.75 -8.08 12.84
CA ILE A 11 -3.66 -6.79 12.14
C ILE A 11 -3.35 -5.62 13.10
N GLY A 12 -3.67 -5.76 14.39
CA GLY A 12 -3.33 -4.76 15.41
C GLY A 12 -1.83 -4.58 15.62
N GLN A 13 -1.01 -5.55 15.18
CA GLN A 13 0.45 -5.48 15.29
C GLN A 13 1.13 -4.72 14.15
N LEU A 14 0.37 -4.23 13.15
CA LEU A 14 0.93 -3.54 11.99
C LEU A 14 1.89 -2.41 12.36
N GLU A 15 1.50 -1.57 13.32
CA GLU A 15 2.32 -0.43 13.76
C GLU A 15 3.69 -0.84 14.32
N THR A 16 3.77 -2.06 14.85
CA THR A 16 5.01 -2.60 15.44
C THR A 16 5.80 -3.49 14.47
N HIS A 17 5.13 -4.03 13.45
CA HIS A 17 5.73 -4.95 12.47
C HIS A 17 6.19 -4.23 11.21
N VAL A 18 5.55 -3.12 10.85
CA VAL A 18 5.90 -2.31 9.69
C VAL A 18 6.92 -1.27 10.10
N HIS A 19 8.07 -1.26 9.43
CA HIS A 19 9.05 -0.19 9.56
C HIS A 19 8.62 1.04 8.74
N TRP A 20 7.63 1.80 9.21
CA TRP A 20 7.06 2.94 8.48
C TRP A 20 8.08 3.95 7.96
N SER A 21 9.19 4.16 8.67
CA SER A 21 10.25 5.09 8.27
C SER A 21 10.91 4.77 6.92
N VAL A 22 10.80 3.54 6.40
CA VAL A 22 11.25 3.20 5.04
C VAL A 22 10.14 3.29 3.99
N PHE A 23 8.88 3.41 4.41
CA PHE A 23 7.71 3.65 3.58
C PHE A 23 7.40 5.14 3.45
N ASP A 24 7.61 5.95 4.48
CA ASP A 24 7.26 7.38 4.50
C ASP A 24 8.47 8.31 4.20
N ASP A 25 9.54 7.72 3.65
CA ASP A 25 10.78 8.42 3.33
C ASP A 25 10.70 9.16 1.98
N TYR A 26 11.25 10.38 1.93
CA TYR A 26 11.30 11.16 0.69
C TYR A 26 12.24 10.52 -0.35
N PRO A 27 11.93 10.57 -1.66
CA PRO A 27 10.75 11.15 -2.30
C PRO A 27 9.51 10.25 -2.21
N LEU A 28 8.38 10.87 -1.83
CA LEU A 28 7.06 10.25 -1.82
C LEU A 28 6.40 10.30 -3.20
N THR A 29 5.62 9.27 -3.51
CA THR A 29 4.80 9.15 -4.71
C THR A 29 3.42 8.60 -4.35
N ALA A 30 2.49 8.55 -5.31
CA ALA A 30 1.14 8.02 -5.10
C ALA A 30 0.33 8.73 -3.99
N ARG A 31 0.57 10.02 -3.75
CA ARG A 31 -0.17 10.80 -2.74
C ARG A 31 -1.62 11.01 -3.16
N ILE A 32 -2.55 10.89 -2.22
CA ILE A 32 -3.99 11.13 -2.39
C ILE A 32 -4.49 12.04 -1.24
N PRO A 33 -4.32 13.37 -1.36
CA PRO A 33 -4.62 14.31 -0.28
C PRO A 33 -6.08 14.29 0.19
N GLU A 34 -7.03 14.01 -0.71
CA GLU A 34 -8.46 14.03 -0.40
C GLU A 34 -8.91 12.94 0.61
N ILE A 35 -8.11 11.89 0.80
CA ILE A 35 -8.34 10.83 1.79
C ILE A 35 -7.27 10.82 2.89
N GLY A 36 -6.42 11.86 2.96
CA GLY A 36 -5.32 11.93 3.93
C GLY A 36 -4.20 10.92 3.70
N TYR A 37 -4.06 10.36 2.49
CA TYR A 37 -2.98 9.42 2.17
C TYR A 37 -1.75 10.18 1.65
N ASP A 38 -0.69 10.24 2.44
CA ASP A 38 0.53 10.99 2.13
C ASP A 38 1.41 10.34 1.05
N GLY A 39 1.07 9.13 0.63
CA GLY A 39 1.79 8.38 -0.38
C GLY A 39 2.84 7.46 0.22
N VAL A 40 3.72 6.94 -0.63
CA VAL A 40 4.78 6.02 -0.23
C VAL A 40 6.10 6.38 -0.90
N CYS A 41 7.19 5.96 -0.27
CA CYS A 41 8.54 6.13 -0.76
C CYS A 41 8.68 5.47 -2.12
N LYS A 42 9.10 6.25 -3.11
CA LYS A 42 9.36 5.82 -4.49
C LYS A 42 10.42 4.71 -4.57
N PHE A 43 11.27 4.59 -3.56
CA PHE A 43 12.42 3.69 -3.59
C PHE A 43 12.20 2.44 -2.74
N PHE A 44 12.41 1.27 -3.35
CA PHE A 44 12.20 -0.03 -2.71
C PHE A 44 13.50 -0.81 -2.52
N PHE A 45 14.49 -0.58 -3.38
CA PHE A 45 15.74 -1.34 -3.38
C PHE A 45 16.72 -0.89 -2.30
N ASN A 46 17.63 -1.81 -1.95
CA ASN A 46 18.77 -1.53 -1.10
C ASN A 46 19.69 -0.52 -1.77
N LYS A 47 20.31 0.34 -0.97
CA LYS A 47 21.28 1.33 -1.44
C LYS A 47 22.42 1.46 -0.42
N PHE A 48 23.63 1.54 -0.92
CA PHE A 48 24.81 1.87 -0.11
C PHE A 48 25.58 3.02 -0.75
N PRO A 49 25.98 4.06 0.01
CA PRO A 49 25.44 4.55 1.31
C PRO A 49 24.08 5.30 1.18
N PRO A 50 23.33 5.60 2.27
CA PRO A 50 23.60 5.45 3.72
C PRO A 50 23.18 4.09 4.37
N PRO A 51 23.65 3.78 5.60
CA PRO A 51 23.34 2.53 6.31
C PRO A 51 21.85 2.20 6.43
N LYS A 52 20.99 3.20 6.65
CA LYS A 52 19.53 3.03 6.74
C LYS A 52 18.88 2.43 5.48
N TYR A 53 19.56 2.41 4.34
CA TYR A 53 19.03 1.85 3.09
C TYR A 53 19.70 0.54 2.68
N GLN A 54 20.70 0.04 3.42
CA GLN A 54 21.42 -1.17 3.04
C GLN A 54 20.53 -2.42 3.00
N LEU A 55 19.48 -2.45 3.82
CA LEU A 55 18.51 -3.56 3.93
C LEU A 55 17.08 -3.10 3.70
N ARG A 56 16.86 -1.98 3.00
CA ARG A 56 15.54 -1.39 2.78
C ARG A 56 14.56 -2.40 2.17
N LYS A 57 14.96 -3.15 1.15
CA LYS A 57 14.13 -4.16 0.49
C LYS A 57 13.65 -5.19 1.51
N GLN A 58 14.55 -5.67 2.38
CA GLN A 58 14.23 -6.62 3.43
C GLN A 58 13.34 -6.00 4.52
N GLN A 59 13.59 -4.76 4.94
CA GLN A 59 12.78 -4.07 5.94
C GLN A 59 11.36 -3.77 5.45
N ARG A 60 11.20 -3.56 4.14
CA ARG A 60 9.90 -3.41 3.48
C ARG A 60 9.18 -4.75 3.25
N MET A 61 9.77 -5.90 3.61
CA MET A 61 9.12 -7.22 3.51
C MET A 61 7.99 -7.43 4.53
N ALA A 62 7.53 -6.40 5.24
CA ALA A 62 6.20 -6.39 5.82
C ALA A 62 5.17 -6.38 4.68
N GLU A 63 5.11 -7.49 3.95
CA GLU A 63 4.17 -7.76 2.88
C GLU A 63 2.92 -8.34 3.53
N PHE A 64 1.77 -7.75 3.21
CA PHE A 64 0.49 -8.34 3.56
C PHE A 64 0.33 -9.63 2.75
N LEU A 65 0.55 -10.78 3.40
CA LEU A 65 0.21 -12.06 2.81
C LEU A 65 -1.28 -12.31 3.01
N VAL A 66 -2.08 -12.00 2.00
CA VAL A 66 -3.48 -12.42 1.95
C VAL A 66 -3.49 -13.88 1.50
N LYS A 67 -3.69 -14.80 2.45
CA LYS A 67 -3.79 -16.23 2.14
C LYS A 67 -5.20 -16.64 1.71
N ASP A 68 -6.22 -16.07 2.35
CA ASP A 68 -7.62 -16.48 2.16
C ASP A 68 -8.51 -15.31 1.74
N ALA A 69 -8.83 -14.41 2.66
CA ALA A 69 -9.70 -13.26 2.39
C ALA A 69 -9.30 -12.04 3.23
N VAL A 70 -9.55 -10.84 2.68
CA VAL A 70 -9.46 -9.56 3.42
C VAL A 70 -10.87 -9.07 3.69
N SER A 71 -11.11 -8.55 4.89
CA SER A 71 -12.41 -7.95 5.20
C SER A 71 -12.60 -6.69 4.38
N LEU A 72 -13.74 -6.58 3.68
CA LEU A 72 -14.10 -5.37 2.95
C LEU A 72 -14.20 -4.13 3.85
N GLN A 73 -14.37 -4.31 5.16
CA GLN A 73 -14.40 -3.21 6.14
C GLN A 73 -13.01 -2.55 6.34
N GLN A 74 -11.94 -3.23 5.94
CA GLN A 74 -10.57 -2.72 6.05
C GLN A 74 -10.17 -1.87 4.83
N VAL A 75 -10.98 -1.87 3.78
CA VAL A 75 -10.72 -1.11 2.55
C VAL A 75 -11.40 0.26 2.66
N THR A 76 -10.63 1.32 2.45
CA THR A 76 -11.12 2.70 2.53
C THR A 76 -11.50 3.27 1.16
N CYS A 77 -10.82 2.85 0.09
CA CYS A 77 -11.10 3.27 -1.27
C CYS A 77 -10.51 2.28 -2.28
N ILE A 78 -10.98 2.37 -3.53
CA ILE A 78 -10.38 1.69 -4.68
C ILE A 78 -9.75 2.75 -5.56
N VAL A 79 -8.46 2.59 -5.88
CA VAL A 79 -7.74 3.51 -6.76
C VAL A 79 -7.57 2.86 -8.13
N VAL A 80 -7.84 3.60 -9.20
CA VAL A 80 -7.77 3.12 -10.59
C VAL A 80 -6.94 4.03 -11.49
N PRO A 81 -6.33 3.50 -12.57
CA PRO A 81 -5.40 4.26 -13.41
C PRO A 81 -6.08 5.17 -14.44
N SER A 82 -7.36 4.96 -14.76
CA SER A 82 -8.06 5.70 -15.82
C SER A 82 -9.55 5.86 -15.53
N ASP A 83 -10.15 6.90 -16.10
CA ASP A 83 -11.60 7.15 -16.03
C ASP A 83 -12.43 5.98 -16.59
N GLY A 84 -11.98 5.35 -17.68
CA GLY A 84 -12.65 4.18 -18.24
C GLY A 84 -12.77 3.04 -17.24
N MET A 85 -11.67 2.74 -16.52
CA MET A 85 -11.67 1.73 -15.45
C MET A 85 -12.52 2.18 -14.27
N LYS A 86 -12.48 3.47 -13.92
CA LYS A 86 -13.31 4.03 -12.85
C LYS A 86 -14.79 3.76 -13.10
N ARG A 87 -15.28 4.03 -14.31
CA ARG A 87 -16.69 3.79 -14.66
C ARG A 87 -17.09 2.32 -14.50
N THR A 88 -16.24 1.40 -14.98
CA THR A 88 -16.50 -0.04 -14.85
C THR A 88 -16.55 -0.49 -13.41
N ILE A 89 -15.56 -0.09 -12.59
CA ILE A 89 -15.49 -0.48 -11.18
C ILE A 89 -16.60 0.20 -10.36
N GLN A 90 -16.90 1.47 -10.64
CA GLN A 90 -17.99 2.18 -9.96
C GLN A 90 -19.33 1.47 -10.19
N ALA A 91 -19.63 1.05 -11.42
CA ALA A 91 -20.86 0.29 -11.70
C ALA A 91 -20.94 -1.04 -10.93
N GLN A 92 -19.81 -1.73 -10.73
CA GLN A 92 -19.74 -2.95 -9.92
C GLN A 92 -19.96 -2.65 -8.43
N VAL A 93 -19.32 -1.61 -7.92
CA VAL A 93 -19.47 -1.19 -6.51
C VAL A 93 -20.91 -0.78 -6.24
N ASP A 94 -21.53 0.00 -7.12
CA ASP A 94 -22.92 0.45 -7.00
C ASP A 94 -23.89 -0.73 -6.98
N THR A 95 -23.66 -1.74 -7.83
CA THR A 95 -24.46 -2.98 -7.87
C THR A 95 -24.27 -3.84 -6.62
N SER A 96 -23.07 -3.85 -6.05
CA SER A 96 -22.75 -4.66 -4.85
C SER A 96 -23.32 -4.08 -3.55
N GLY A 97 -23.72 -2.81 -3.53
CA GLY A 97 -24.13 -2.11 -2.31
C GLY A 97 -23.00 -1.82 -1.33
N TRP A 98 -21.74 -2.07 -1.70
CA TRP A 98 -20.58 -1.87 -0.83
C TRP A 98 -20.30 -0.39 -0.53
N GLY A 99 -20.60 0.51 -1.47
CA GLY A 99 -20.50 1.96 -1.26
C GLY A 99 -19.07 2.49 -1.07
N THR A 100 -18.04 1.73 -1.44
CA THR A 100 -16.64 2.16 -1.32
C THR A 100 -16.28 3.16 -2.43
N PRO A 101 -15.62 4.29 -2.12
CA PRO A 101 -15.27 5.29 -3.11
C PRO A 101 -14.24 4.76 -4.13
N VAL A 102 -14.48 5.03 -5.41
CA VAL A 102 -13.55 4.72 -6.51
C VAL A 102 -12.88 6.00 -7.00
N LEU A 103 -11.56 6.08 -6.88
CA LEU A 103 -10.75 7.26 -7.20
C LEU A 103 -9.88 7.02 -8.42
N GLU A 104 -9.92 7.95 -9.38
CA GLU A 104 -9.00 7.93 -10.51
C GLU A 104 -7.70 8.65 -10.12
N LYS A 105 -6.59 7.91 -10.09
CA LYS A 105 -5.26 8.44 -9.78
C LYS A 105 -4.18 7.77 -10.63
N PRO A 106 -4.01 8.18 -11.90
CA PRO A 106 -2.95 7.64 -12.77
C PRO A 106 -1.55 7.78 -12.15
N GLY A 107 -1.31 8.83 -11.34
CA GLY A 107 -0.04 9.06 -10.66
C GLY A 107 0.29 8.08 -9.54
N CYS A 108 -0.62 7.17 -9.18
CA CYS A 108 -0.37 6.11 -8.20
C CYS A 108 0.20 4.83 -8.84
N PHE A 109 0.18 4.72 -10.16
CA PHE A 109 0.60 3.54 -10.89
C PHE A 109 1.94 3.77 -11.58
N VAL A 110 2.79 2.74 -11.56
CA VAL A 110 4.02 2.72 -12.34
C VAL A 110 3.62 2.62 -13.82
N ARG A 111 4.19 3.48 -14.65
CA ARG A 111 4.07 3.40 -16.11
C ARG A 111 5.11 2.45 -16.68
#